data_AF-A0A961X880-F1
#
_entry.id   AF-A0A961X880-F1
#
_cell.length_a   1.000
_cell.length_b   1.000
_cell.length_c   1.000
_cell.angle_alpha   90.00
_cell.angle_beta   90.00
_cell.angle_gamma   90.00
#
_symmetry.space_group_name_H-M   'P 1'
#
loop_
_entity.id
_entity.type
_entity.pdbx_description
1 polymer ?
#
loop_
_entity_poly.entity_id
_entity_poly.type
_entity_poly.pdbx_seq_one_letter_code
_entity_poly.pdbx_strand_id
1 'polypeptide(L)'
;GAYPGVGAEERGQAEAIARSTEMCLNLEVPLVTVIIGEGGSGGAIAIASANRVFMLEHSIYSVISPEGSASILWRDAAKAEEAATAMKITAQDLKELGIIDGIIEEPMGGAHRNPAETIKRTGDAVRKALGELSGMDGPALKKARRDKFLAIGRNLS
;
A
#
# COMPACT_ATOMS: atom_id res chain seq x y z
N GLY A 1 3.29 -2.97 10.54
CA GLY A 1 1.85 -3.08 10.84
C GLY A 1 1.47 -2.19 12.01
N ALA A 2 0.19 -2.13 12.38
CA ALA A 2 -0.24 -1.46 13.60
C ALA A 2 0.28 -2.19 14.86
N TYR A 3 0.48 -1.49 15.98
CA TYR A 3 1.13 -2.05 17.16
C TYR A 3 0.19 -2.98 17.95
N PRO A 4 0.49 -4.29 18.10
CA PRO A 4 -0.42 -5.24 18.73
C PRO A 4 -0.23 -5.27 20.26
N GLY A 5 -0.69 -4.23 20.96
CA GLY A 5 -0.56 -4.11 22.42
C GLY A 5 -1.87 -3.79 23.12
N VAL A 6 -2.02 -4.22 24.38
CA VAL A 6 -3.22 -3.99 25.21
C VAL A 6 -3.59 -2.51 25.25
N GLY A 7 -2.62 -1.62 25.50
CA GLY A 7 -2.89 -0.18 25.50
C GLY A 7 -3.31 0.37 24.13
N ALA A 8 -2.93 -0.27 23.01
CA ALA A 8 -3.41 0.14 21.69
C ALA A 8 -4.88 -0.23 21.49
N GLU A 9 -5.29 -1.41 21.97
CA GLU A 9 -6.70 -1.84 21.98
C GLU A 9 -7.57 -0.96 22.90
N GLU A 10 -7.10 -0.68 24.12
CA GLU A 10 -7.79 0.20 25.08
C GLU A 10 -8.00 1.62 24.52
N ARG A 11 -7.11 2.07 23.64
CA ARG A 11 -7.20 3.38 22.97
C ARG A 11 -7.90 3.31 21.61
N GLY A 12 -8.49 2.17 21.25
CA GLY A 12 -9.29 2.03 20.04
C GLY A 12 -8.48 2.04 18.75
N GLN A 13 -7.36 1.30 18.67
CA GLN A 13 -6.55 1.22 17.44
C GLN A 13 -7.35 0.87 16.18
N ALA A 14 -8.36 0.00 16.29
CA ALA A 14 -9.25 -0.31 15.18
C ALA A 14 -10.10 0.90 14.72
N GLU A 15 -10.60 1.70 15.66
CA GLU A 15 -11.33 2.94 15.37
C GLU A 15 -10.41 3.97 14.72
N ALA A 16 -9.18 4.10 15.20
CA ALA A 16 -8.19 5.02 14.63
C ALA A 16 -7.85 4.66 13.18
N ILE A 17 -7.69 3.36 12.87
CA ILE A 17 -7.49 2.87 11.50
C ILE A 17 -8.72 3.16 10.64
N ALA A 18 -9.92 2.88 11.14
CA ALA A 18 -11.17 3.10 10.41
C ALA A 18 -11.38 4.59 10.09
N ARG A 19 -11.19 5.49 11.06
CA ARG A 19 -11.29 6.94 10.85
C ARG A 19 -10.22 7.49 9.92
N SER A 20 -8.98 7.00 10.02
CA SER A 20 -7.93 7.39 9.07
C SER A 20 -8.31 7.00 7.65
N THR A 21 -8.82 5.77 7.47
CA THR A 21 -9.29 5.27 6.17
C THR A 21 -10.45 6.11 5.65
N GLU A 22 -11.47 6.36 6.48
CA GLU A 22 -12.61 7.20 6.13
C GLU A 22 -12.19 8.62 5.75
N MET A 23 -11.28 9.24 6.52
CA MET A 23 -10.75 10.56 6.22
C MET A 23 -10.04 10.55 4.86
N CYS A 24 -9.16 9.57 4.62
CA CYS A 24 -8.47 9.42 3.34
C CYS A 24 -9.45 9.23 2.17
N LEU A 25 -10.53 8.48 2.35
CA LEU A 25 -11.57 8.31 1.33
C LEU A 25 -12.38 9.59 1.08
N ASN A 26 -12.47 10.49 2.06
CA ASN A 26 -13.23 11.74 1.97
C ASN A 26 -12.42 12.96 1.52
N LEU A 27 -11.08 12.90 1.48
CA LEU A 27 -10.23 14.02 1.07
C LEU A 27 -10.58 14.55 -0.34
N GLU A 28 -10.71 15.86 -0.45
CA GLU A 28 -10.98 16.59 -1.71
C GLU A 28 -9.72 17.18 -2.35
N VAL A 29 -8.54 16.74 -1.90
CA VAL A 29 -7.24 17.11 -2.47
C VAL A 29 -6.56 15.86 -3.05
N PRO A 30 -5.59 16.03 -3.98
CA PRO A 30 -4.80 14.92 -4.48
C PRO A 30 -4.10 14.18 -3.33
N LEU A 31 -4.31 12.87 -3.24
CA LEU A 31 -3.62 12.00 -2.28
C LEU A 31 -2.78 10.96 -3.04
N VAL A 32 -1.47 10.98 -2.79
CA VAL A 32 -0.49 10.05 -3.38
C VAL A 32 0.24 9.33 -2.26
N THR A 33 0.27 8.00 -2.30
CA THR A 33 0.94 7.15 -1.32
C THR A 33 2.09 6.39 -1.98
N VAL A 34 3.21 6.25 -1.27
CA VAL A 34 4.35 5.42 -1.69
C VAL A 34 4.72 4.45 -0.57
N ILE A 35 4.74 3.15 -0.87
CA ILE A 35 5.20 2.12 0.07
C ILE A 35 6.68 1.88 -0.16
N ILE A 36 7.49 2.31 0.82
CA ILE A 36 8.97 2.32 0.73
C ILE A 36 9.66 1.15 1.44
N GLY A 37 8.89 0.24 2.02
CA GLY A 37 9.41 -0.90 2.79
C GLY A 37 8.31 -1.92 3.02
N GLU A 38 7.86 -2.11 4.25
CA GLU A 38 6.80 -3.07 4.55
C GLU A 38 5.44 -2.40 4.81
N GLY A 39 4.51 -2.60 3.88
CA GLY A 39 3.10 -2.27 4.01
C GLY A 39 2.36 -3.38 4.77
N GLY A 40 2.22 -3.26 6.08
CA GLY A 40 1.55 -4.29 6.88
C GLY A 40 0.09 -3.98 7.22
N SER A 41 -0.84 -4.77 6.67
CA SER A 41 -2.25 -4.92 7.08
C SER A 41 -3.04 -3.60 7.14
N GLY A 42 -4.01 -3.52 8.06
CA GLY A 42 -4.88 -2.35 8.27
C GLY A 42 -4.11 -1.05 8.52
N GLY A 43 -2.92 -1.11 9.11
CA GLY A 43 -2.06 0.06 9.31
C GLY A 43 -1.55 0.67 8.00
N ALA A 44 -1.29 -0.16 6.98
CA ALA A 44 -0.91 0.32 5.65
C ALA A 44 -2.14 0.72 4.81
N ILE A 45 -3.27 0.00 4.93
CA ILE A 45 -4.55 0.36 4.28
C ILE A 45 -5.03 1.75 4.71
N ALA A 46 -4.86 2.08 6.01
CA ALA A 46 -5.27 3.35 6.59
C ALA A 46 -4.72 4.58 5.85
N ILE A 47 -3.58 4.42 5.16
CA ILE A 47 -2.88 5.49 4.44
C ILE A 47 -2.72 5.19 2.93
N ALA A 48 -3.02 3.98 2.48
CA ALA A 48 -3.00 3.60 1.07
C ALA A 48 -4.34 3.84 0.35
N SER A 49 -5.35 4.34 1.08
CA SER A 49 -6.63 4.82 0.53
C SER A 49 -6.46 6.13 -0.26
N ALA A 50 -5.70 6.08 -1.36
CA ALA A 50 -5.18 7.22 -2.11
C ALA A 50 -5.60 7.22 -3.59
N ASN A 51 -5.54 8.38 -4.25
CA ASN A 51 -5.79 8.51 -5.69
C ASN A 51 -4.74 7.76 -6.51
N ARG A 52 -3.48 7.81 -6.06
CA ARG A 52 -2.36 7.06 -6.61
C ARG A 52 -1.60 6.36 -5.50
N VAL A 53 -1.26 5.09 -5.71
CA VAL A 53 -0.48 4.25 -4.81
C VAL A 53 0.70 3.70 -5.61
N PHE A 54 1.90 3.97 -5.14
CA PHE A 54 3.15 3.44 -5.69
C PHE A 54 3.83 2.53 -4.68
N MET A 55 4.66 1.64 -5.17
CA MET A 55 5.55 0.80 -4.37
C MET A 55 6.97 0.93 -4.90
N LEU A 56 7.96 0.96 -4.00
CA LEU A 56 9.32 0.62 -4.43
C LEU A 56 9.37 -0.85 -4.87
N GLU A 57 10.26 -1.15 -5.82
CA GLU A 57 10.37 -2.44 -6.48
C GLU A 57 10.46 -3.65 -5.54
N HIS A 58 11.19 -3.54 -4.44
CA HIS A 58 11.39 -4.60 -3.45
C HIS A 58 10.56 -4.40 -2.17
N SER A 59 9.63 -3.44 -2.17
CA SER A 59 8.72 -3.24 -1.05
C SER A 59 7.59 -4.28 -1.09
N ILE A 60 7.01 -4.58 0.07
CA ILE A 60 5.93 -5.55 0.19
C ILE A 60 4.67 -4.88 0.71
N TYR A 61 3.51 -5.40 0.34
CA TYR A 61 2.23 -4.97 0.91
C TYR A 61 1.30 -6.18 1.09
N SER A 62 0.92 -6.46 2.34
CA SER A 62 0.19 -7.67 2.68
C SER A 62 -0.89 -7.43 3.73
N VAL A 63 -1.91 -8.29 3.75
CA VAL A 63 -2.99 -8.25 4.76
C VAL A 63 -2.56 -8.83 6.11
N ILE A 64 -1.58 -9.72 6.11
CA ILE A 64 -0.97 -10.38 7.28
C ILE A 64 0.52 -10.60 6.98
N SER A 65 1.37 -10.72 8.00
CA SER A 65 2.76 -11.10 7.74
C SER A 65 2.82 -12.54 7.16
N PRO A 66 3.81 -12.87 6.32
CA PRO A 66 3.97 -14.22 5.80
C PRO A 66 4.09 -15.28 6.90
N GLU A 67 4.79 -14.98 7.99
CA GLU A 67 4.93 -15.87 9.16
C GLU A 67 3.58 -16.09 9.86
N GLY A 68 2.79 -15.03 10.01
CA GLY A 68 1.44 -15.10 10.54
C GLY A 68 0.53 -15.99 9.68
N SER A 69 0.57 -15.80 8.36
CA SER A 69 -0.17 -16.65 7.41
C SER A 69 0.28 -18.11 7.48
N ALA A 70 1.58 -18.35 7.49
CA ALA A 70 2.17 -19.68 7.55
C ALA A 70 1.76 -20.44 8.82
N SER A 71 1.83 -19.78 9.98
CA SER A 71 1.41 -20.36 11.26
C SER A 71 -0.09 -20.68 11.33
N ILE A 72 -0.95 -19.97 10.59
CA ILE A 72 -2.40 -20.21 10.58
C ILE A 72 -2.75 -21.32 9.58
N LEU A 73 -2.31 -21.19 8.34
CA LEU A 73 -2.71 -22.05 7.23
C LEU A 73 -1.97 -23.39 7.24
N TRP A 74 -0.68 -23.39 7.56
CA TRP A 74 0.17 -24.59 7.57
C TRP A 74 0.57 -25.05 8.97
N ARG A 75 0.20 -24.30 10.03
CA ARG A 75 0.62 -24.58 11.42
C ARG A 75 2.14 -24.63 11.60
N ASP A 76 2.87 -23.95 10.72
CA ASP A 76 4.33 -23.95 10.70
C ASP A 76 4.83 -22.59 10.18
N ALA A 77 5.45 -21.81 11.06
CA ALA A 77 6.00 -20.50 10.71
C ALA A 77 7.20 -20.59 9.77
N ALA A 78 7.88 -21.74 9.67
CA ALA A 78 9.00 -21.93 8.75
C ALA A 78 8.56 -21.90 7.28
N LYS A 79 7.26 -22.05 7.00
CA LYS A 79 6.66 -21.95 5.66
C LYS A 79 6.35 -20.51 5.22
N ALA A 80 6.97 -19.51 5.84
CA ALA A 80 6.77 -18.10 5.52
C ALA A 80 7.03 -17.77 4.04
N GLU A 81 8.05 -18.37 3.41
CA GLU A 81 8.36 -18.15 1.99
C GLU A 81 7.26 -18.68 1.05
N GLU A 82 6.74 -19.88 1.34
CA GLU A 82 5.61 -20.48 0.62
C GLU A 82 4.35 -19.61 0.78
N ALA A 83 4.10 -19.12 2.00
CA ALA A 83 2.99 -18.23 2.29
C ALA A 83 3.13 -16.88 1.56
N ALA A 84 4.31 -16.26 1.58
CA ALA A 84 4.56 -14.99 0.88
C ALA A 84 4.28 -15.09 -0.62
N THR A 85 4.76 -16.18 -1.24
CA THR A 85 4.57 -16.46 -2.67
C THR A 85 3.08 -16.66 -2.98
N ALA A 86 2.37 -17.46 -2.18
CA ALA A 86 0.94 -17.71 -2.37
C ALA A 86 0.09 -16.43 -2.18
N MET A 87 0.52 -15.55 -1.29
CA MET A 87 -0.17 -14.30 -0.95
C MET A 87 0.03 -13.17 -1.96
N LYS A 88 0.99 -13.30 -2.90
CA LYS A 88 1.22 -12.31 -3.96
C LYS A 88 1.45 -10.89 -3.43
N ILE A 89 2.45 -10.74 -2.56
CA ILE A 89 2.68 -9.52 -1.76
C ILE A 89 3.67 -8.51 -2.37
N THR A 90 4.26 -8.83 -3.52
CA THR A 90 5.31 -8.00 -4.15
C THR A 90 4.70 -6.82 -4.91
N ALA A 91 5.52 -5.80 -5.20
CA ALA A 91 5.09 -4.66 -6.02
C ALA A 91 4.58 -5.11 -7.40
N GLN A 92 5.21 -6.14 -7.98
CA GLN A 92 4.89 -6.70 -9.29
C GLN A 92 3.54 -7.40 -9.27
N ASP A 93 3.32 -8.28 -8.28
CA ASP A 93 2.04 -8.96 -8.09
C ASP A 93 0.89 -7.96 -7.92
N LEU A 94 1.08 -6.98 -7.04
CA LEU A 94 0.03 -6.01 -6.71
C LEU A 94 -0.24 -5.03 -7.86
N LYS A 95 0.75 -4.82 -8.73
CA LYS A 95 0.57 -4.08 -9.98
C LYS A 95 -0.28 -4.87 -10.97
N GLU A 96 -0.01 -6.16 -11.12
CA GLU A 96 -0.80 -7.07 -11.97
C GLU A 96 -2.26 -7.18 -11.48
N LEU A 97 -2.45 -7.28 -10.16
CA LEU A 97 -3.78 -7.32 -9.52
C LEU A 97 -4.52 -5.97 -9.56
N GLY A 98 -3.89 -4.90 -10.06
CA GLY A 98 -4.49 -3.56 -10.15
C GLY A 98 -4.67 -2.86 -8.80
N ILE A 99 -3.96 -3.30 -7.76
CA ILE A 99 -4.01 -2.71 -6.42
C ILE A 99 -3.17 -1.42 -6.36
N ILE A 100 -2.05 -1.39 -7.09
CA ILE A 100 -1.16 -0.22 -7.18
C ILE A 100 -1.09 0.37 -8.58
N ASP A 101 -0.78 1.67 -8.66
CA ASP A 101 -0.74 2.43 -9.90
C ASP A 101 0.64 2.42 -10.56
N GLY A 102 1.71 2.11 -9.83
CA GLY A 102 3.04 2.01 -10.41
C GLY A 102 4.11 1.47 -9.47
N ILE A 103 5.21 1.05 -10.07
CA ILE A 103 6.40 0.57 -9.38
C ILE A 103 7.51 1.59 -9.61
N ILE A 104 8.23 1.94 -8.55
CA ILE A 104 9.41 2.79 -8.60
C ILE A 104 10.62 1.85 -8.53
N GLU A 105 11.31 1.72 -9.66
CA GLU A 105 12.49 0.85 -9.78
C GLU A 105 13.60 1.28 -8.82
N GLU A 106 14.20 0.30 -8.17
CA GLU A 106 15.31 0.51 -7.25
C GLU A 106 16.66 0.39 -7.99
N PRO A 107 17.74 0.98 -7.45
CA PRO A 107 19.09 0.73 -7.91
C PRO A 107 19.44 -0.76 -7.82
N MET A 108 20.42 -1.19 -8.62
CA MET A 108 20.95 -2.56 -8.54
C MET A 108 21.39 -2.90 -7.11
N GLY A 109 20.82 -3.96 -6.54
CA GLY A 109 21.04 -4.38 -5.16
C GLY A 109 20.16 -3.68 -4.11
N GLY A 110 19.18 -2.88 -4.53
CA GLY A 110 18.15 -2.28 -3.67
C GLY A 110 18.37 -0.80 -3.33
N ALA A 111 17.34 -0.16 -2.81
CA ALA A 111 17.26 1.28 -2.51
C ALA A 111 18.40 1.80 -1.62
N HIS A 112 18.84 0.99 -0.66
CA HIS A 112 19.92 1.32 0.26
C HIS A 112 21.29 1.48 -0.42
N ARG A 113 21.47 0.92 -1.64
CA ARG A 113 22.74 1.00 -2.38
C ARG A 113 22.96 2.36 -3.03
N ASN A 114 21.88 3.06 -3.39
CA ASN A 114 21.93 4.44 -3.86
C ASN A 114 20.65 5.21 -3.44
N PRO A 115 20.58 5.67 -2.19
CA PRO A 115 19.38 6.33 -1.66
C PRO A 115 19.04 7.63 -2.40
N ALA A 116 20.05 8.35 -2.89
CA ALA A 116 19.84 9.62 -3.61
C ALA A 116 19.07 9.40 -4.93
N GLU A 117 19.43 8.35 -5.68
CA GLU A 117 18.71 7.99 -6.90
C GLU A 117 17.29 7.48 -6.60
N THR A 118 17.10 6.66 -5.57
CA THR A 118 15.76 6.22 -5.15
C THR A 118 14.85 7.38 -4.75
N ILE A 119 15.37 8.35 -3.98
CA ILE A 119 14.65 9.55 -3.59
C ILE A 119 14.26 10.37 -4.82
N LYS A 120 15.19 10.55 -5.76
CA LYS A 120 14.93 11.27 -7.01
C LYS A 120 13.81 10.60 -7.81
N ARG A 121 13.89 9.29 -8.07
CA ARG A 121 12.86 8.53 -8.79
C ARG A 121 11.50 8.58 -8.10
N THR A 122 11.49 8.49 -6.77
CA THR A 122 10.27 8.65 -5.97
C THR A 122 9.67 10.04 -6.12
N GLY A 123 10.49 11.09 -6.04
CA GLY A 123 10.07 12.46 -6.24
C GLY A 123 9.50 12.71 -7.64
N ASP A 124 10.11 12.13 -8.67
CA ASP A 124 9.63 12.22 -10.06
C ASP A 124 8.27 11.53 -10.23
N ALA A 125 8.09 10.34 -9.64
CA ALA A 125 6.81 9.61 -9.66
C ALA A 125 5.70 10.39 -8.94
N VAL A 126 5.98 10.93 -7.75
CA VAL A 126 5.02 11.74 -6.99
C VAL A 126 4.68 13.02 -7.73
N ARG A 127 5.67 13.73 -8.29
CA ARG A 127 5.45 14.96 -9.07
C ARG A 127 4.57 14.70 -10.28
N LYS A 128 4.84 13.62 -11.03
CA LYS A 128 4.03 13.22 -12.18
C LYS A 128 2.58 12.94 -11.75
N ALA A 129 2.39 12.13 -10.70
CA ALA A 129 1.07 11.80 -10.18
C ALA A 129 0.29 13.03 -9.73
N LEU A 130 0.93 13.95 -8.99
CA LEU A 130 0.29 15.20 -8.57
C LEU A 130 -0.05 16.09 -9.78
N GLY A 131 0.81 16.13 -10.80
CA GLY A 131 0.54 16.83 -12.05
C GLY A 131 -0.72 16.30 -12.75
N GLU A 132 -0.85 14.99 -12.89
CA GLU A 132 -2.04 14.33 -13.45
C GLU A 132 -3.33 14.62 -12.67
N LEU A 133 -3.23 14.74 -11.33
CA LEU A 133 -4.38 14.97 -10.45
C LEU A 133 -4.73 16.47 -10.29
N SER A 134 -3.80 17.38 -10.55
CA SER A 134 -3.94 18.81 -10.26
C SER A 134 -5.06 19.53 -11.03
N GLY A 135 -5.52 18.97 -12.16
CA GLY A 135 -6.61 19.52 -12.97
C GLY A 135 -8.01 19.03 -12.58
N MET A 136 -8.11 18.15 -11.58
CA MET A 136 -9.39 17.61 -11.11
C MET A 136 -9.91 18.44 -9.94
N ASP A 137 -11.22 18.69 -9.91
CA ASP A 137 -11.86 19.29 -8.74
C ASP A 137 -11.98 18.28 -7.58
N GLY A 138 -12.21 18.80 -6.37
CA GLY A 138 -12.30 17.99 -5.16
C GLY A 138 -13.30 16.84 -5.23
N PRO A 139 -14.55 17.08 -5.68
CA PRO A 139 -15.53 16.02 -5.88
C PRO A 139 -15.06 14.95 -6.89
N ALA A 140 -14.42 15.33 -7.99
CA ALA A 140 -13.89 14.38 -8.96
C ALA A 140 -12.73 13.56 -8.37
N LEU A 141 -11.84 14.16 -7.58
CA LEU A 141 -10.76 13.47 -6.89
C LEU A 141 -11.30 12.41 -5.92
N LYS A 142 -12.31 12.78 -5.13
CA LYS A 142 -12.99 11.87 -4.20
C LYS A 142 -13.68 10.73 -4.95
N LYS A 143 -14.41 11.05 -6.02
CA LYS A 143 -15.10 10.05 -6.85
C LYS A 143 -14.11 9.08 -7.49
N ALA A 144 -13.03 9.58 -8.10
CA ALA A 144 -12.02 8.75 -8.73
C ALA A 144 -11.34 7.80 -7.74
N ARG A 145 -11.07 8.27 -6.51
CA ARG A 145 -10.56 7.42 -5.43
C ARG A 145 -11.57 6.31 -5.09
N ARG A 146 -12.83 6.66 -4.85
CA ARG A 146 -13.90 5.68 -4.56
C ARG A 146 -14.04 4.64 -5.67
N ASP A 147 -14.07 5.07 -6.93
CA ASP A 147 -14.24 4.20 -8.08
C ASP A 147 -13.05 3.23 -8.22
N LYS A 148 -11.82 3.70 -8.00
CA LYS A 148 -10.62 2.86 -7.93
C LYS A 148 -10.79 1.74 -6.90
N PHE A 149 -11.15 2.06 -5.66
CA PHE A 149 -11.31 1.06 -4.60
C PHE A 149 -12.44 0.06 -4.88
N LEU A 150 -13.53 0.51 -5.50
CA LEU A 150 -14.62 -0.39 -5.89
C LEU A 150 -14.26 -1.30 -7.07
N ALA A 151 -13.30 -0.92 -7.91
CA ALA A 151 -12.85 -1.72 -9.04
C ALA A 151 -11.89 -2.85 -8.64
N ILE A 152 -11.18 -2.71 -7.52
CA ILE A 152 -10.27 -3.75 -7.01
C ILE A 152 -11.06 -5.05 -6.83
N GLY A 153 -10.54 -6.13 -7.41
CA GLY A 153 -11.15 -7.47 -7.32
C GLY A 153 -12.29 -7.75 -8.30
N ARG A 154 -12.83 -6.75 -9.01
CA ARG A 154 -13.97 -6.97 -9.94
C ARG A 154 -13.59 -7.66 -11.24
N ASN A 155 -12.35 -7.53 -11.68
CA ASN A 155 -11.85 -8.08 -12.95
C ASN A 155 -10.83 -9.22 -12.73
N LEU A 156 -10.81 -9.82 -11.53
CA LEU A 156 -10.01 -11.01 -11.25
C LEU A 156 -10.81 -12.23 -11.73
N SER A 157 -10.76 -12.49 -13.04
CA SER A 157 -11.33 -13.68 -13.69
C SER A 157 -10.22 -14.56 -14.25
#